data_AF-A0A6J0CW86-F1
#
_entry.id   AF-A0A6J0CW86-F1
#
_cell.length_a   1.000
_cell.length_b   1.000
_cell.length_c   1.000
_cell.angle_alpha   90.00
_cell.angle_beta   90.00
_cell.angle_gamma   90.00
#
_symmetry.space_group_name_H-M   'P 1'
#
loop_
_entity.id
_entity.type
_entity.pdbx_description
1 polymer ?
#
loop_
_entity_poly.entity_id
_entity_poly.type
_entity_poly.pdbx_seq_one_letter_code
_entity_poly.pdbx_strand_id
1 'polypeptide(L)'
;MEIQAKRVQARLDNLQRKYEFLTVQKLKGDCHAAPEMKNLKPEKVPVSKPFKLLPLMTDQLQWMPFVNAKLHEPFVKFIYWSIRQLDAGTQHSTMTSTLRRLGEDIFKGVAIKGIQDNSSEHSVENKPKTAVFFKSSSLSLRFLSTLIVLKTVTQADYLAQAFDSLCLDLKTDEGKALFLEYQAVPVILRHLRISSKGLLSNVIDSLLQMTVESPSLQPFLEACSNSLFFRTCSVLLRTPKLDLHILEKLSIILQKLSKI
;
A
#
# COMPACT_ATOMS: atom_id res chain seq x y z
N MET A 1 -9.79 8.68 -29.44
CA MET A 1 -8.79 8.25 -28.43
C MET A 1 -7.75 9.34 -28.15
N GLU A 2 -6.99 9.81 -29.13
CA GLU A 2 -5.88 10.79 -28.89
C GLU A 2 -6.35 12.14 -28.34
N ILE A 3 -7.48 12.68 -28.82
CA ILE A 3 -8.05 13.95 -28.34
C ILE A 3 -8.47 13.85 -26.86
N GLN A 4 -9.06 12.72 -26.45
CA GLN A 4 -9.46 12.50 -25.06
C GLN A 4 -8.23 12.38 -24.16
N ALA A 5 -7.21 11.64 -24.57
CA ALA A 5 -5.96 11.51 -23.82
C ALA A 5 -5.31 12.89 -23.60
N LYS A 6 -5.25 13.72 -24.64
CA LYS A 6 -4.76 15.12 -24.54
C LYS A 6 -5.58 15.96 -23.55
N ARG A 7 -6.92 15.82 -23.55
CA ARG A 7 -7.79 16.53 -22.60
C ARG A 7 -7.55 16.09 -21.15
N VAL A 8 -7.40 14.79 -20.91
CA VAL A 8 -7.13 14.25 -19.56
C VAL A 8 -5.74 14.68 -19.07
N GLN A 9 -4.74 14.67 -19.97
CA GLN A 9 -3.40 15.19 -19.68
C GLN A 9 -3.43 16.68 -19.31
N ALA A 10 -4.13 17.52 -20.08
CA ALA A 10 -4.25 18.93 -19.78
C ALA A 10 -4.91 19.18 -18.41
N ARG A 11 -5.92 18.37 -18.04
CA ARG A 11 -6.52 18.43 -16.69
C ARG A 11 -5.49 18.08 -15.61
N LEU A 12 -4.71 17.02 -15.82
CA LEU A 12 -3.65 16.62 -14.88
C LEU A 12 -2.63 17.75 -14.68
N ASP A 13 -2.18 18.38 -15.77
CA ASP A 13 -1.18 19.45 -15.73
C ASP A 13 -1.73 20.70 -15.02
N ASN A 14 -3.01 21.04 -15.22
CA ASN A 14 -3.68 22.11 -14.48
C ASN A 14 -3.76 21.83 -12.98
N LEU A 15 -4.08 20.58 -12.59
CA LEU A 15 -4.15 20.17 -11.20
C LEU A 15 -2.78 20.24 -10.52
N GLN A 16 -1.74 19.77 -11.21
CA GLN A 16 -0.38 19.84 -10.71
C GLN A 16 0.04 21.31 -10.47
N ARG A 17 -0.22 22.22 -11.42
CA ARG A 17 0.05 23.66 -11.24
C ARG A 17 -0.71 24.27 -10.07
N LYS A 18 -2.00 23.92 -9.90
CA LYS A 18 -2.80 24.38 -8.75
C LYS A 18 -2.19 23.91 -7.43
N TYR A 19 -1.77 22.65 -7.35
CA TYR A 19 -1.11 22.08 -6.18
C TYR A 19 0.22 22.78 -5.85
N GLU A 20 1.07 23.00 -6.86
CA GLU A 20 2.36 23.68 -6.69
C GLU A 20 2.16 25.12 -6.18
N PHE A 21 1.19 25.85 -6.74
CA PHE A 21 0.82 27.19 -6.29
C PHE A 21 0.37 27.22 -4.82
N LEU A 22 -0.57 26.33 -4.44
CA LEU A 22 -1.06 26.24 -3.05
C LEU A 22 0.06 25.88 -2.06
N THR A 23 0.98 25.00 -2.47
CA THR A 23 2.13 24.61 -1.65
C THR A 23 3.05 25.81 -1.39
N VAL A 24 3.37 26.58 -2.44
CA VAL A 24 4.19 27.81 -2.30
C VAL A 24 3.47 28.86 -1.46
N GLN A 25 2.16 29.00 -1.59
CA GLN A 25 1.38 29.96 -0.79
C GLN A 25 1.37 29.59 0.70
N LYS A 26 1.22 28.31 1.05
CA LYS A 26 1.34 27.84 2.44
C LYS A 26 2.72 28.15 3.03
N LEU A 27 3.79 27.87 2.28
CA LEU A 27 5.15 28.18 2.71
C LEU A 27 5.42 29.67 2.88
N LYS A 28 4.77 30.55 2.10
CA LYS A 28 4.85 32.01 2.28
C LYS A 28 3.97 32.54 3.41
N GLY A 29 2.84 31.89 3.70
CA GLY A 29 1.92 32.27 4.77
C GLY A 29 2.47 32.01 6.17
N ASP A 30 3.35 31.02 6.31
CA ASP A 30 4.00 30.67 7.59
C ASP A 30 5.19 31.59 7.95
N CYS A 31 5.53 32.59 7.12
CA CYS A 31 6.67 33.48 7.37
C CYS A 31 6.41 34.63 8.39
N HIS A 32 5.25 34.71 9.02
CA HIS A 32 4.91 35.84 9.93
C HIS A 32 4.88 35.52 11.43
N ALA A 33 5.36 34.37 11.88
CA ALA A 33 5.54 34.13 13.31
C ALA A 33 6.76 33.26 13.60
N ALA A 34 7.90 33.89 13.88
CA ALA A 34 9.02 33.24 14.55
C ALA A 34 9.62 34.18 15.59
N PRO A 35 9.55 33.85 16.90
CA PRO A 35 10.58 34.22 17.84
C PRO A 35 11.73 33.21 17.71
N GLU A 36 12.95 33.74 17.57
CA GLU A 36 14.19 32.99 17.61
C GLU A 36 14.31 32.16 18.90
N MET A 37 14.52 30.84 18.77
CA MET A 37 15.02 30.04 19.88
C MET A 37 16.20 29.18 19.44
N LYS A 38 17.36 29.66 19.91
CA LYS A 38 18.70 29.09 20.03
C LYS A 38 18.84 27.59 19.74
N ASN A 39 19.78 27.31 18.84
CA ASN A 39 20.45 26.04 18.57
C ASN A 39 20.64 25.15 19.82
N LEU A 40 19.92 24.02 19.88
CA LEU A 40 20.39 22.82 20.57
C LEU A 40 20.80 21.78 19.54
N LYS A 41 22.04 21.31 19.66
CA LYS A 41 22.64 20.24 18.86
C LYS A 41 21.73 19.00 18.84
N PRO A 42 21.54 18.31 17.71
CA PRO A 42 20.84 17.03 17.71
C PRO A 42 21.75 15.95 18.31
N GLU A 43 21.41 15.52 19.52
CA GLU A 43 21.94 14.31 20.14
C GLU A 43 21.50 13.09 19.30
N LYS A 44 22.48 12.39 18.73
CA LYS A 44 22.25 11.16 17.95
C LYS A 44 21.83 10.02 18.88
N VAL A 45 20.53 9.87 19.09
CA VAL A 45 19.97 8.60 19.57
C VAL A 45 20.18 7.56 18.45
N PRO A 46 20.80 6.39 18.72
CA PRO A 46 20.99 5.39 17.68
C PRO A 46 19.63 4.75 17.38
N VAL A 47 18.93 5.28 16.37
CA VAL A 47 17.79 4.59 15.76
C VAL A 47 18.32 3.27 15.21
N SER A 48 17.97 2.17 15.87
CA SER A 48 18.20 0.84 15.34
C SER A 48 17.54 0.76 13.97
N LYS A 49 18.38 0.63 12.95
CA LYS A 49 17.98 0.61 11.54
C LYS A 49 16.93 -0.50 11.32
N PRO A 50 15.69 -0.19 10.87
CA PRO A 50 14.60 -1.18 10.71
C PRO A 50 14.97 -2.38 9.81
N PHE A 51 15.98 -2.17 8.95
CA PHE A 51 16.60 -3.17 8.07
C PHE A 51 17.13 -4.42 8.79
N LYS A 52 17.63 -4.30 10.03
CA LYS A 52 18.09 -5.49 10.80
C LYS A 52 16.93 -6.27 11.39
N LEU A 53 15.76 -5.66 11.52
CA LEU A 53 14.62 -6.22 12.22
C LEU A 53 13.76 -7.10 11.31
N LEU A 54 13.62 -6.76 10.02
CA LEU A 54 12.77 -7.51 9.08
C LEU A 54 13.13 -8.98 8.88
N PRO A 55 14.41 -9.40 8.78
CA PRO A 55 14.75 -10.82 8.73
C PRO A 55 14.29 -11.54 10.00
N LEU A 56 14.56 -10.93 11.17
CA LEU A 56 14.10 -11.45 12.46
C LEU A 56 12.57 -11.56 12.49
N MET A 57 11.84 -10.55 12.01
CA MET A 57 10.37 -10.59 11.96
C MET A 57 9.85 -11.70 11.05
N THR A 58 10.55 -11.95 9.92
CA THR A 58 10.19 -13.02 9.00
C THR A 58 10.35 -14.38 9.67
N ASP A 59 11.41 -14.56 10.45
CA ASP A 59 11.61 -15.79 11.23
C ASP A 59 10.61 -15.91 12.38
N GLN A 60 10.24 -14.79 13.03
CA GLN A 60 9.21 -14.76 14.08
C GLN A 60 7.79 -15.03 13.52
N LEU A 61 7.52 -14.64 12.27
CA LEU A 61 6.24 -14.93 11.61
C LEU A 61 5.97 -16.45 11.55
N GLN A 62 7.03 -17.26 11.45
CA GLN A 62 6.92 -18.73 11.44
C GLN A 62 6.35 -19.31 12.74
N TRP A 63 6.41 -18.56 13.84
CA TRP A 63 5.90 -18.98 15.15
C TRP A 63 4.44 -18.56 15.41
N MET A 64 3.84 -17.75 14.54
CA MET A 64 2.46 -17.26 14.74
C MET A 64 1.40 -18.35 14.94
N PRO A 65 1.50 -19.56 14.35
CA PRO A 65 0.56 -20.65 14.66
C PRO A 65 0.52 -21.07 16.13
N PHE A 66 1.58 -20.77 16.90
CA PHE A 66 1.70 -21.05 18.34
C PHE A 66 1.31 -19.85 19.22
N VAL A 67 1.10 -18.68 18.61
CA VAL A 67 0.81 -17.43 19.31
C VAL A 67 -0.70 -17.17 19.27
N ASN A 68 -1.22 -16.55 20.34
CA ASN A 68 -2.61 -16.12 20.40
C ASN A 68 -2.98 -15.26 19.18
N ALA A 69 -4.07 -15.60 18.49
CA ALA A 69 -4.54 -14.89 17.29
C ALA A 69 -4.75 -13.39 17.50
N LYS A 70 -5.05 -12.95 18.74
CA LYS A 70 -5.17 -11.52 19.09
C LYS A 70 -3.87 -10.73 18.89
N LEU A 71 -2.72 -11.41 18.88
CA LEU A 71 -1.41 -10.79 18.68
C LEU A 71 -0.99 -10.75 17.21
N HIS A 72 -1.71 -11.46 16.32
CA HIS A 72 -1.37 -11.50 14.89
C HIS A 72 -1.51 -10.12 14.25
N GLU A 73 -2.58 -9.39 14.55
CA GLU A 73 -2.80 -8.05 13.99
C GLU A 73 -1.75 -7.01 14.44
N PRO A 74 -1.46 -6.83 15.75
CA PRO A 74 -0.38 -5.96 16.18
C PRO A 74 0.98 -6.30 15.54
N PHE A 75 1.29 -7.60 15.41
CA PHE A 75 2.53 -8.05 14.80
C PHE A 75 2.60 -7.72 13.30
N VAL A 76 1.54 -8.02 12.56
CA VAL A 76 1.45 -7.71 11.12
C VAL A 76 1.42 -6.20 10.87
N LYS A 77 0.76 -5.41 11.73
CA LYS A 77 0.80 -3.94 11.69
C LYS A 77 2.21 -3.41 11.86
N PHE A 78 2.97 -3.97 12.80
CA PHE A 78 4.37 -3.61 13.00
C PHE A 78 5.26 -4.00 11.82
N ILE A 79 5.04 -5.16 11.21
CA ILE A 79 5.72 -5.57 9.96
C ILE A 79 5.46 -4.54 8.86
N TYR A 80 4.20 -4.21 8.60
CA TYR A 80 3.83 -3.25 7.56
C TYR A 80 4.50 -1.89 7.80
N TRP A 81 4.44 -1.38 9.03
CA TRP A 81 5.11 -0.13 9.42
C TRP A 81 6.61 -0.19 9.15
N SER A 82 7.28 -1.29 9.51
CA SER A 82 8.71 -1.49 9.26
C SER A 82 9.04 -1.47 7.76
N ILE A 83 8.23 -2.10 6.91
CA ILE A 83 8.44 -2.11 5.45
C ILE A 83 8.24 -0.70 4.87
N ARG A 84 7.30 0.09 5.39
CA ARG A 84 7.09 1.48 4.95
C ARG A 84 8.29 2.38 5.20
N GLN A 85 9.03 2.18 6.29
CA GLN A 85 10.20 2.99 6.61
C GLN A 85 11.39 2.75 5.66
N LEU A 86 11.38 1.67 4.88
CA LEU A 86 12.47 1.35 3.95
C LEU A 86 12.54 2.31 2.75
N ASP A 87 11.43 2.96 2.39
CA ASP A 87 11.29 3.80 1.19
C ASP A 87 12.16 5.06 1.18
N ALA A 88 12.85 5.35 2.28
CA ALA A 88 13.69 6.53 2.46
C ALA A 88 15.18 6.33 2.10
N GLY A 89 15.62 5.17 1.58
CA GLY A 89 17.04 4.97 1.30
C GLY A 89 17.39 3.92 0.22
N THR A 90 18.62 4.05 -0.31
CA THR A 90 19.27 3.23 -1.36
C THR A 90 19.42 1.72 -1.03
N GLN A 91 18.82 1.23 0.06
CA GLN A 91 19.08 -0.09 0.65
C GLN A 91 17.97 -1.12 0.39
N HIS A 92 16.96 -0.78 -0.42
CA HIS A 92 15.90 -1.72 -0.84
C HIS A 92 16.43 -2.92 -1.63
N SER A 93 17.53 -2.74 -2.38
CA SER A 93 18.11 -3.80 -3.22
C SER A 93 18.71 -4.96 -2.40
N THR A 94 19.17 -4.72 -1.18
CA THR A 94 19.84 -5.76 -0.38
C THR A 94 18.88 -6.72 0.33
N MET A 95 17.58 -6.43 0.35
CA MET A 95 16.58 -7.22 1.12
C MET A 95 15.45 -7.80 0.27
N THR A 96 15.58 -7.78 -1.06
CA THR A 96 14.51 -8.21 -1.98
C THR A 96 14.06 -9.65 -1.71
N SER A 97 14.98 -10.57 -1.41
CA SER A 97 14.65 -11.97 -1.08
C SER A 97 13.89 -12.09 0.25
N THR A 98 14.32 -11.37 1.28
CA THR A 98 13.65 -11.35 2.60
C THR A 98 12.24 -10.79 2.49
N LEU A 99 12.07 -9.65 1.82
CA LEU A 99 10.76 -9.04 1.62
C LEU A 99 9.86 -9.96 0.82
N ARG A 100 10.36 -10.56 -0.27
CA ARG A 100 9.58 -11.52 -1.07
C ARG A 100 9.13 -12.73 -0.23
N ARG A 101 10.03 -13.35 0.54
CA ARG A 101 9.70 -14.48 1.43
C ARG A 101 8.62 -14.08 2.44
N LEU A 102 8.79 -12.94 3.09
CA LEU A 102 7.84 -12.39 4.04
C LEU A 102 6.45 -12.18 3.41
N GLY A 103 6.40 -11.61 2.21
CA GLY A 103 5.16 -11.42 1.45
C GLY A 103 4.48 -12.74 1.09
N GLU A 104 5.27 -13.74 0.67
CA GLU A 104 4.76 -15.09 0.35
C GLU A 104 4.21 -15.80 1.60
N ASP A 105 4.88 -15.70 2.76
CA ASP A 105 4.42 -16.27 4.03
C ASP A 105 3.12 -15.60 4.52
N ILE A 106 3.01 -14.27 4.41
CA ILE A 106 1.78 -13.53 4.74
C ILE A 106 0.62 -13.94 3.82
N PHE A 107 0.90 -14.12 2.52
CA PHE A 107 -0.10 -14.48 1.52
C PHE A 107 -0.62 -15.91 1.70
N LYS A 108 0.30 -16.89 1.81
CA LYS A 108 -0.05 -18.32 1.94
C LYS A 108 -0.53 -18.68 3.34
N GLY A 109 -0.12 -17.92 4.34
CA GLY A 109 -0.18 -18.33 5.74
C GLY A 109 1.01 -19.19 6.13
N VAL A 110 1.25 -19.28 7.43
CA VAL A 110 2.32 -20.08 8.01
C VAL A 110 1.71 -21.29 8.69
N ALA A 111 2.19 -22.49 8.39
CA ALA A 111 1.74 -23.72 9.01
C ALA A 111 2.83 -24.33 9.89
N ILE A 112 2.43 -25.14 10.87
CA ILE A 112 3.37 -26.01 11.57
C ILE A 112 3.98 -26.97 10.55
N LYS A 113 5.27 -26.82 10.26
CA LYS A 113 6.05 -27.86 9.60
C LYS A 113 6.20 -28.99 10.62
N GLY A 114 5.41 -30.05 10.45
CA GLY A 114 5.58 -31.25 11.25
C GLY A 114 7.03 -31.72 11.13
N ILE A 115 7.71 -31.88 12.26
CA ILE A 115 8.87 -32.75 12.33
C ILE A 115 8.33 -34.11 11.91
N GLN A 116 8.79 -34.65 10.78
CA GLN A 116 8.58 -36.06 10.48
C GLN A 116 9.38 -36.85 11.51
N ASP A 117 8.77 -37.13 12.65
CA ASP A 117 9.18 -38.23 13.49
C ASP A 117 8.24 -39.39 13.21
N ASN A 118 8.83 -40.45 12.69
CA ASN A 118 8.20 -41.74 12.46
C ASN A 118 7.72 -42.32 13.80
N SER A 119 6.42 -42.23 14.10
CA SER A 119 5.77 -43.20 15.00
C SER A 119 4.26 -43.20 14.81
N SER A 120 3.74 -44.41 14.64
CA SER A 120 2.36 -44.78 14.29
C SER A 120 1.30 -44.40 15.34
N GLU A 121 0.07 -44.31 14.81
CA GLU A 121 -1.22 -44.64 15.43
C GLU A 121 -2.05 -43.62 16.24
N HIS A 122 -3.33 -43.57 15.83
CA HIS A 122 -4.54 -43.00 16.46
C HIS A 122 -4.96 -41.52 16.23
N SER A 123 -5.79 -41.36 15.19
CA SER A 123 -7.13 -40.72 15.17
C SER A 123 -7.34 -39.20 15.38
N VAL A 124 -8.27 -38.70 14.56
CA VAL A 124 -8.99 -37.41 14.54
C VAL A 124 -8.23 -36.23 13.93
N GLU A 125 -8.42 -36.07 12.61
CA GLU A 125 -8.41 -34.82 11.84
C GLU A 125 -7.50 -33.69 12.37
N ASN A 126 -6.20 -33.97 12.51
CA ASN A 126 -5.21 -32.96 12.87
C ASN A 126 -4.87 -32.10 11.65
N LYS A 127 -5.78 -31.18 11.29
CA LYS A 127 -5.46 -30.11 10.33
C LYS A 127 -4.28 -29.33 10.93
N PRO A 128 -3.15 -29.17 10.21
CA PRO A 128 -2.00 -28.45 10.74
C PRO A 128 -2.43 -27.05 11.18
N LYS A 129 -2.15 -26.67 12.43
CA LYS A 129 -2.46 -25.32 12.90
C LYS A 129 -1.73 -24.34 11.99
N THR A 130 -2.50 -23.50 11.30
CA THR A 130 -2.00 -22.55 10.30
C THR A 130 -2.44 -21.16 10.73
N ALA A 131 -1.49 -20.24 10.81
CA ALA A 131 -1.79 -18.83 10.96
C ALA A 131 -2.13 -18.25 9.58
N VAL A 132 -3.35 -17.75 9.43
CA VAL A 132 -3.88 -17.21 8.18
C VAL A 132 -4.02 -15.70 8.31
N PHE A 133 -3.32 -14.95 7.47
CA PHE A 133 -3.28 -13.48 7.53
C PHE A 133 -4.05 -12.87 6.36
N PHE A 134 -3.62 -13.15 5.12
CA PHE A 134 -4.24 -12.60 3.90
C PHE A 134 -5.70 -13.02 3.71
N LYS A 135 -6.09 -14.22 4.16
CA LYS A 135 -7.48 -14.71 4.10
C LYS A 135 -8.20 -14.62 5.45
N SER A 136 -7.74 -13.76 6.36
CA SER A 136 -8.35 -13.60 7.68
C SER A 136 -9.77 -13.04 7.59
N SER A 137 -10.63 -13.44 8.52
CA SER A 137 -11.95 -12.83 8.71
C SER A 137 -11.87 -11.44 9.35
N SER A 138 -10.78 -11.10 10.04
CA SER A 138 -10.53 -9.74 10.51
C SER A 138 -10.21 -8.84 9.32
N LEU A 139 -11.04 -7.83 9.09
CA LEU A 139 -10.85 -6.84 8.02
C LEU A 139 -9.51 -6.14 8.18
N SER A 140 -9.18 -5.63 9.38
CA SER A 140 -7.89 -4.97 9.66
C SER A 140 -6.67 -5.84 9.34
N LEU A 141 -6.67 -7.10 9.79
CA LEU A 141 -5.56 -8.02 9.54
C LEU A 141 -5.43 -8.36 8.06
N ARG A 142 -6.55 -8.65 7.38
CA ARG A 142 -6.57 -8.94 5.94
C ARG A 142 -6.12 -7.73 5.11
N PHE A 143 -6.55 -6.53 5.48
CA PHE A 143 -6.19 -5.28 4.79
C PHE A 143 -4.68 -5.00 4.89
N LEU A 144 -4.12 -5.07 6.11
CA LEU A 144 -2.67 -4.94 6.32
C LEU A 144 -1.88 -6.00 5.55
N SER A 145 -2.33 -7.26 5.60
CA SER A 145 -1.71 -8.36 4.86
C SER A 145 -1.72 -8.10 3.35
N THR A 146 -2.83 -7.59 2.82
CA THR A 146 -2.97 -7.18 1.43
C THR A 146 -1.94 -6.12 1.05
N LEU A 147 -1.78 -5.06 1.87
CA LEU A 147 -0.78 -4.01 1.61
C LEU A 147 0.66 -4.53 1.70
N ILE A 148 0.96 -5.46 2.61
CA ILE A 148 2.27 -6.11 2.69
C ILE A 148 2.56 -6.88 1.41
N VAL A 149 1.62 -7.70 0.93
CA VAL A 149 1.77 -8.47 -0.32
C VAL A 149 2.03 -7.54 -1.50
N LEU A 150 1.21 -6.49 -1.65
CA LEU A 150 1.40 -5.48 -2.70
C LEU A 150 2.77 -4.78 -2.61
N LYS A 151 3.34 -4.63 -1.42
CA LYS A 151 4.62 -3.92 -1.23
C LYS A 151 5.84 -4.83 -1.42
N THR A 152 5.67 -6.15 -1.34
CA THR A 152 6.80 -7.09 -1.19
C THR A 152 6.88 -8.17 -2.27
N VAL A 153 5.76 -8.51 -2.92
CA VAL A 153 5.70 -9.56 -3.93
C VAL A 153 5.64 -8.95 -5.33
N THR A 154 6.18 -9.67 -6.32
CA THR A 154 6.16 -9.30 -7.74
C THR A 154 5.39 -10.29 -8.62
N GLN A 155 5.00 -11.45 -8.09
CA GLN A 155 4.25 -12.48 -8.81
C GLN A 155 2.86 -11.96 -9.19
N ALA A 156 2.48 -12.07 -10.47
CA ALA A 156 1.29 -11.41 -11.01
C ALA A 156 -0.02 -11.98 -10.45
N ASP A 157 -0.07 -13.29 -10.18
CA ASP A 157 -1.20 -13.99 -9.58
C ASP A 157 -1.46 -13.57 -8.13
N TYR A 158 -0.41 -13.30 -7.35
CA TYR A 158 -0.54 -12.83 -5.97
C TYR A 158 -0.97 -11.38 -5.95
N LEU A 159 -0.40 -10.55 -6.84
CA LEU A 159 -0.80 -9.16 -6.98
C LEU A 159 -2.26 -9.04 -7.44
N ALA A 160 -2.70 -9.84 -8.41
CA ALA A 160 -4.10 -9.85 -8.85
C ALA A 160 -5.04 -10.17 -7.68
N GLN A 161 -4.80 -11.26 -6.95
CA GLN A 161 -5.60 -11.63 -5.77
C GLN A 161 -5.57 -10.57 -4.67
N ALA A 162 -4.42 -9.93 -4.44
CA ALA A 162 -4.30 -8.85 -3.47
C ALA A 162 -5.16 -7.64 -3.86
N PHE A 163 -5.16 -7.24 -5.13
CA PHE A 163 -6.06 -6.17 -5.56
C PHE A 163 -7.54 -6.58 -5.56
N ASP A 164 -7.87 -7.84 -5.88
CA ASP A 164 -9.25 -8.31 -5.78
C ASP A 164 -9.75 -8.23 -4.33
N SER A 165 -8.93 -8.68 -3.36
CA SER A 165 -9.24 -8.53 -1.92
C SER A 165 -9.37 -7.07 -1.53
N LEU A 166 -8.48 -6.20 -1.99
CA LEU A 166 -8.53 -4.76 -1.71
C LEU A 166 -9.82 -4.13 -2.26
N CYS A 167 -10.16 -4.42 -3.51
CA CYS A 167 -11.38 -3.92 -4.15
C CYS A 167 -12.64 -4.36 -3.40
N LEU A 168 -12.65 -5.56 -2.83
CA LEU A 168 -13.76 -6.02 -1.98
C LEU A 168 -13.84 -5.21 -0.67
N ASP A 169 -12.70 -4.97 -0.02
CA ASP A 169 -12.66 -4.21 1.24
C ASP A 169 -13.04 -2.75 1.07
N LEU A 170 -12.63 -2.13 -0.03
CA LEU A 170 -12.92 -0.73 -0.31
C LEU A 170 -14.40 -0.44 -0.62
N LYS A 171 -15.24 -1.47 -0.70
CA LYS A 171 -16.70 -1.30 -0.78
C LYS A 171 -17.30 -0.87 0.57
N THR A 172 -16.61 -1.09 1.69
CA THR A 172 -17.07 -0.68 3.01
C THR A 172 -16.38 0.61 3.45
N ASP A 173 -17.07 1.41 4.26
CA ASP A 173 -16.48 2.65 4.79
C ASP A 173 -15.35 2.37 5.77
N GLU A 174 -15.40 1.25 6.50
CA GLU A 174 -14.29 0.78 7.34
C GLU A 174 -13.04 0.48 6.50
N GLY A 175 -13.17 -0.21 5.37
CA GLY A 175 -12.05 -0.48 4.47
C GLY A 175 -11.45 0.80 3.87
N LYS A 176 -12.29 1.79 3.52
CA LYS A 176 -11.82 3.11 3.09
C LYS A 176 -11.09 3.87 4.20
N ALA A 177 -11.57 3.77 5.45
CA ALA A 177 -10.87 4.36 6.60
C ALA A 177 -9.49 3.72 6.80
N LEU A 178 -9.39 2.40 6.74
CA LEU A 178 -8.10 1.70 6.82
C LEU A 178 -7.16 2.04 5.66
N PHE A 179 -7.68 2.25 4.45
CA PHE A 179 -6.90 2.71 3.31
C PHE A 179 -6.13 4.00 3.62
N LEU A 180 -6.79 4.92 4.33
CA LEU A 180 -6.22 6.19 4.75
C LEU A 180 -5.30 6.02 5.97
N GLU A 181 -5.75 5.29 7.00
CA GLU A 181 -4.96 5.01 8.21
C GLU A 181 -3.59 4.42 7.84
N TYR A 182 -3.58 3.45 6.93
CA TYR A 182 -2.38 2.74 6.51
C TYR A 182 -1.64 3.41 5.35
N GLN A 183 -2.07 4.62 4.94
CA GLN A 183 -1.47 5.41 3.86
C GLN A 183 -1.24 4.55 2.61
N ALA A 184 -2.30 3.94 2.10
CA ALA A 184 -2.22 3.00 1.00
C ALA A 184 -1.92 3.65 -0.36
N VAL A 185 -2.20 4.95 -0.56
CA VAL A 185 -2.00 5.66 -1.85
C VAL A 185 -0.62 5.38 -2.48
N PRO A 186 0.53 5.56 -1.79
CA PRO A 186 1.84 5.30 -2.38
C PRO A 186 2.09 3.82 -2.68
N VAL A 187 1.44 2.90 -1.97
CA VAL A 187 1.52 1.46 -2.24
C VAL A 187 0.79 1.13 -3.54
N ILE A 188 -0.42 1.64 -3.72
CA ILE A 188 -1.23 1.42 -4.92
C ILE A 188 -0.58 2.06 -6.15
N LEU A 189 -0.08 3.30 -6.04
CA LEU A 189 0.55 4.01 -7.14
C LEU A 189 1.80 3.31 -7.71
N ARG A 190 2.51 2.49 -6.92
CA ARG A 190 3.67 1.71 -7.41
C ARG A 190 3.28 0.73 -8.51
N HIS A 191 2.03 0.29 -8.51
CA HIS A 191 1.46 -0.67 -9.45
C HIS A 191 0.73 -0.01 -10.61
N LEU A 192 0.65 1.33 -10.64
CA LEU A 192 0.03 2.10 -11.72
C LEU A 192 0.94 2.13 -12.96
N ARG A 193 1.16 0.95 -13.57
CA ARG A 193 2.04 0.70 -14.73
C ARG A 193 1.40 -0.33 -15.66
N ILE A 194 1.76 -0.32 -16.94
CA ILE A 194 1.13 -1.16 -17.98
C ILE A 194 1.69 -2.60 -18.03
N SER A 195 2.50 -3.00 -17.05
CA SER A 195 3.13 -4.33 -17.01
C SER A 195 2.15 -5.49 -17.17
N SER A 196 0.90 -5.33 -16.71
CA SER A 196 -0.20 -6.20 -17.11
C SER A 196 -1.54 -5.44 -17.15
N LYS A 197 -2.29 -5.59 -18.25
CA LYS A 197 -3.56 -4.88 -18.45
C LYS A 197 -4.59 -5.19 -17.37
N GLY A 198 -4.70 -6.46 -16.96
CA GLY A 198 -5.62 -6.89 -15.90
C GLY A 198 -5.29 -6.24 -14.55
N LEU A 199 -4.03 -6.25 -14.16
CA LEU A 199 -3.59 -5.61 -12.91
C LEU A 199 -3.79 -4.10 -12.93
N LEU A 200 -3.53 -3.44 -14.05
CA LEU A 200 -3.76 -2.00 -14.20
C LEU A 200 -5.24 -1.64 -14.00
N SER A 201 -6.18 -2.45 -14.51
CA SER A 201 -7.60 -2.25 -14.23
C SER A 201 -7.88 -2.34 -12.73
N ASN A 202 -7.40 -3.40 -12.07
CA ASN A 202 -7.64 -3.60 -10.64
C ASN A 202 -7.07 -2.46 -9.77
N VAL A 203 -5.91 -1.91 -10.14
CA VAL A 203 -5.29 -0.74 -9.48
C VAL A 203 -6.20 0.49 -9.61
N ILE A 204 -6.67 0.77 -10.82
CA ILE A 204 -7.55 1.91 -11.10
C ILE A 204 -8.91 1.73 -10.41
N ASP A 205 -9.45 0.51 -10.41
CA ASP A 205 -10.70 0.17 -9.73
C ASP A 205 -10.59 0.38 -8.22
N SER A 206 -9.47 -0.01 -7.61
CA SER A 206 -9.19 0.26 -6.19
C SER A 206 -9.20 1.77 -5.89
N LEU A 207 -8.55 2.58 -6.72
CA LEU A 207 -8.57 4.05 -6.57
C LEU A 207 -9.96 4.64 -6.81
N LEU A 208 -10.73 4.07 -7.74
CA LEU A 208 -12.08 4.54 -8.04
C LEU A 208 -13.06 4.23 -6.90
N GLN A 209 -12.91 3.11 -6.20
CA GLN A 209 -13.72 2.81 -5.00
C GLN A 209 -13.56 3.87 -3.91
N MET A 210 -12.36 4.44 -3.76
CA MET A 210 -12.13 5.55 -2.83
C MET A 210 -12.78 6.87 -3.27
N THR A 211 -13.23 6.98 -4.53
CA THR A 211 -13.97 8.16 -5.02
C THR A 211 -15.48 8.08 -4.84
N VAL A 212 -15.99 6.95 -4.36
CA VAL A 212 -17.40 6.77 -4.01
C VAL A 212 -17.72 7.63 -2.78
N GLU A 213 -18.86 8.31 -2.81
CA GLU A 213 -19.32 9.18 -1.72
C GLU A 213 -19.24 8.46 -0.37
N SER A 214 -18.46 9.04 0.54
CA SER A 214 -18.21 8.54 1.90
C SER A 214 -17.43 9.59 2.70
N PRO A 215 -17.38 9.50 4.04
CA PRO A 215 -16.55 10.39 4.86
C PRO A 215 -15.06 10.37 4.50
N SER A 216 -14.59 9.28 3.86
CA SER A 216 -13.20 9.09 3.44
C SER A 216 -12.85 9.79 2.13
N LEU A 217 -13.84 10.29 1.36
CA LEU A 217 -13.61 10.86 0.03
C LEU A 217 -12.66 12.08 0.08
N GLN A 218 -12.96 13.07 0.91
CA GLN A 218 -12.15 14.28 0.99
C GLN A 218 -10.72 13.99 1.48
N PRO A 219 -10.50 13.26 2.59
CA PRO A 219 -9.15 12.85 3.00
C PRO A 219 -8.39 12.05 1.94
N PHE A 220 -9.08 11.21 1.16
CA PHE A 220 -8.48 10.49 0.04
C PHE A 220 -8.00 11.42 -1.08
N LEU A 221 -8.83 12.40 -1.46
CA LEU A 221 -8.50 13.38 -2.48
C LEU A 221 -7.32 14.26 -2.04
N GLU A 222 -7.27 14.65 -0.76
CA GLU A 222 -6.13 15.33 -0.16
C GLU A 222 -4.87 14.44 -0.18
N ALA A 223 -4.99 13.17 0.21
CA ALA A 223 -3.88 12.22 0.18
C ALA A 223 -3.34 11.97 -1.25
N CYS A 224 -4.18 12.06 -2.27
CA CYS A 224 -3.78 11.98 -3.69
C CYS A 224 -3.21 13.29 -4.23
N SER A 225 -3.46 14.43 -3.58
CA SER A 225 -2.97 15.74 -4.01
C SER A 225 -1.49 15.92 -3.65
N ASN A 226 -0.61 15.19 -4.34
CA ASN A 226 0.83 15.22 -4.12
C ASN A 226 1.62 14.94 -5.41
N SER A 227 2.91 15.29 -5.42
CA SER A 227 3.78 15.15 -6.59
C SER A 227 3.91 13.70 -7.10
N LEU A 228 3.96 12.71 -6.20
CA LEU A 228 4.06 11.30 -6.59
C LEU A 228 2.84 10.85 -7.41
N PHE A 229 1.64 11.23 -6.98
CA PHE A 229 0.40 10.93 -7.70
C PHE A 229 0.41 11.56 -9.10
N PHE A 230 0.63 12.88 -9.19
CA PHE A 230 0.62 13.59 -10.48
C PHE A 230 1.68 13.04 -11.44
N ARG A 231 2.90 12.81 -10.95
CA ARG A 231 3.97 12.21 -11.75
C ARG A 231 3.60 10.83 -12.28
N THR A 232 3.02 9.98 -11.44
CA THR A 232 2.65 8.61 -11.82
C THR A 232 1.53 8.61 -12.85
N CYS A 233 0.49 9.43 -12.66
CA CYS A 233 -0.58 9.59 -13.65
C CYS A 233 -0.06 10.16 -14.99
N SER A 234 0.89 11.10 -14.95
CA SER A 234 1.47 11.70 -16.15
C SER A 234 2.25 10.66 -16.97
N VAL A 235 3.02 9.81 -16.30
CA VAL A 235 3.71 8.67 -16.94
C VAL A 235 2.70 7.71 -17.57
N LEU A 236 1.62 7.37 -16.87
CA LEU A 236 0.59 6.48 -17.40
C LEU A 236 -0.08 7.07 -18.66
N LEU A 237 -0.51 8.34 -18.61
CA LEU A 237 -1.21 9.02 -19.71
C LEU A 237 -0.35 9.20 -20.97
N ARG A 238 0.97 9.29 -20.82
CA ARG A 238 1.91 9.36 -21.95
C ARG A 238 2.15 8.02 -22.63
N THR A 239 1.61 6.92 -22.10
CA THR A 239 1.85 5.61 -22.69
C THR A 239 1.03 5.41 -23.97
N PRO A 240 1.66 5.03 -25.10
CA PRO A 240 0.94 4.78 -26.33
C PRO A 240 -0.08 3.64 -26.18
N LYS A 241 -1.24 3.80 -26.81
CA LYS A 241 -2.34 2.80 -26.83
C LYS A 241 -2.87 2.43 -25.44
N LEU A 242 -2.85 3.37 -24.49
CA LEU A 242 -3.55 3.21 -23.21
C LEU A 242 -5.03 2.88 -23.48
N ASP A 243 -5.54 1.88 -22.75
CA ASP A 243 -6.92 1.44 -22.86
C ASP A 243 -7.90 2.58 -22.54
N LEU A 244 -8.96 2.72 -23.34
CA LEU A 244 -9.92 3.82 -23.21
C LEU A 244 -10.66 3.77 -21.88
N HIS A 245 -11.01 2.58 -21.40
CA HIS A 245 -11.73 2.42 -20.15
C HIS A 245 -10.86 2.83 -18.94
N ILE A 246 -9.56 2.53 -18.99
CA ILE A 246 -8.59 3.00 -18.00
C ILE A 246 -8.50 4.54 -18.02
N LEU A 247 -8.45 5.14 -19.21
CA LEU A 247 -8.42 6.59 -19.38
C LEU A 247 -9.68 7.27 -18.81
N GLU A 248 -10.85 6.69 -19.03
CA GLU A 248 -12.13 7.18 -18.50
C GLU A 248 -12.18 7.13 -16.98
N LYS A 249 -11.82 5.98 -16.37
CA LYS A 249 -11.76 5.84 -14.91
C LYS A 249 -10.77 6.83 -14.29
N LEU A 250 -9.58 6.99 -14.89
CA LEU A 250 -8.60 7.98 -14.43
C LEU A 250 -9.14 9.42 -14.54
N SER A 251 -9.84 9.73 -15.64
CA SER A 251 -10.50 11.03 -15.83
C SER A 251 -11.51 11.34 -14.73
N ILE A 252 -12.27 10.35 -14.24
CA ILE A 252 -13.21 10.50 -13.12
C ILE A 252 -12.47 10.89 -11.84
N ILE A 253 -11.38 10.19 -11.50
CA ILE A 253 -10.56 10.48 -10.32
C ILE A 253 -10.00 11.91 -10.40
N LEU A 254 -9.41 12.29 -11.54
CA LEU A 254 -8.89 13.64 -11.74
C LEU A 254 -9.98 14.71 -11.71
N GLN A 255 -11.19 14.39 -12.19
CA GLN A 255 -12.32 15.30 -12.11
C GLN A 255 -12.78 15.53 -10.66
N LYS A 256 -12.75 14.50 -9.81
CA LYS A 256 -13.01 14.64 -8.36
C LYS A 256 -11.92 15.48 -7.69
N LEU A 257 -10.65 15.21 -7.99
CA LEU A 257 -9.50 16.00 -7.49
C LEU A 257 -9.58 17.49 -7.87
N SER A 258 -10.19 17.83 -9.01
CA SER A 258 -10.32 19.23 -9.43
C SER A 258 -11.33 20.05 -8.61
N LYS A 259 -12.16 19.40 -7.80
CA LYS A 259 -13.20 20.03 -6.99
C LYS A 259 -12.75 20.37 -5.56
N ILE A 260 -11.59 19.88 -5.13
CA ILE A 260 -10.92 20.31 -3.90
C ILE A 260 -10.31 21.70 -4.15
#